data_AF-A0A955ZQT3-F1
#
_entry.id   AF-A0A955ZQT3-F1
#
_cell.length_a   1.000
_cell.length_b   1.000
_cell.length_c   1.000
_cell.angle_alpha   90.00
_cell.angle_beta   90.00
_cell.angle_gamma   90.00
#
_symmetry.space_group_name_H-M   'P 1'
#
loop_
_entity.id
_entity.type
_entity.pdbx_description
1 polymer ?
#
loop_
_entity_poly.entity_id
_entity_poly.type
_entity_poly.pdbx_seq_one_letter_code
_entity_poly.pdbx_strand_id
1 'polypeptide(L)'
;MDACIAAHVAAQEKRLAGQLLEARKNLRECAAAECPGEIASQCTQWLMELRSEIPSVVIVVRDQKGRDRSDVAVRLDGNELGRSWVGAAVDVDPGKHRLSVTATDGIKVSREFVAAPGESRRRVSVALRPRAPARASSTSPTEPPPYLGYALVGIGAVALGASAALWLSAKSDLDGFKEDCAPTCDQSKVDSAKRKATYSDIALAVGVVGAASGSYLVLSHGPTTTSGHGFLVSASGRF
;
A
#
# COMPACT_ATOMS: atom_id res chain seq x y z
N MET A 1 4.45 -26.38 -35.53
CA MET A 1 5.58 -26.54 -34.59
C MET A 1 5.68 -25.32 -33.66
N ASP A 2 5.88 -24.12 -34.19
CA ASP A 2 6.11 -22.90 -33.38
C ASP A 2 4.98 -22.58 -32.40
N ALA A 3 3.72 -22.76 -32.82
CA ALA A 3 2.56 -22.56 -31.94
C ALA A 3 2.56 -23.48 -30.71
N CYS A 4 3.00 -24.74 -30.86
CA CYS A 4 3.09 -25.69 -29.75
C CYS A 4 4.16 -25.28 -28.73
N ILE A 5 5.31 -24.80 -29.22
CA ILE A 5 6.39 -24.30 -28.36
C ILE A 5 5.96 -23.03 -27.64
N ALA A 6 5.33 -22.09 -28.37
CA ALA A 6 4.81 -20.86 -27.79
C ALA A 6 3.76 -21.14 -26.70
N ALA A 7 2.83 -22.07 -26.94
CA ALA A 7 1.83 -22.47 -25.94
C ALA A 7 2.48 -23.13 -24.71
N HIS A 8 3.50 -23.99 -24.91
CA HIS A 8 4.24 -24.58 -23.79
C HIS A 8 4.97 -23.52 -22.94
N VAL A 9 5.67 -22.57 -23.57
CA VAL A 9 6.35 -21.46 -22.87
C VAL A 9 5.33 -20.57 -22.15
N ALA A 10 4.26 -20.17 -22.83
CA ALA A 10 3.20 -19.35 -22.25
C ALA A 10 2.54 -20.07 -21.05
N ALA A 11 2.37 -21.38 -21.10
CA ALA A 11 1.87 -22.15 -19.96
C ALA A 11 2.80 -22.04 -18.74
N GLN A 12 4.11 -22.15 -18.93
CA GLN A 12 5.10 -22.02 -17.84
C GLN A 12 5.06 -20.62 -17.22
N GLU A 13 5.08 -19.57 -18.05
CA GLU A 13 5.00 -18.19 -17.58
C GLU A 13 3.73 -17.93 -16.77
N LYS A 14 2.58 -18.44 -17.26
CA LYS A 14 1.29 -18.30 -16.58
C LYS A 14 1.25 -19.07 -15.26
N ARG A 15 1.85 -20.26 -15.17
CA ARG A 15 1.99 -21.00 -13.89
C ARG A 15 2.81 -20.21 -12.88
N LEU A 16 3.98 -19.69 -13.29
CA LEU A 16 4.85 -18.88 -12.42
C LEU A 16 4.17 -17.60 -11.94
N ALA A 17 3.30 -17.02 -12.77
CA ALA A 17 2.49 -15.85 -12.42
C ALA A 17 1.25 -16.18 -11.56
N GLY A 18 0.97 -17.44 -11.25
CA GLY A 18 -0.25 -17.88 -10.55
C GLY A 18 -1.53 -17.78 -11.39
N GLN A 19 -1.43 -17.55 -12.71
CA GLN A 19 -2.55 -17.49 -13.65
C GLN A 19 -2.85 -18.90 -14.18
N LEU A 20 -3.35 -19.76 -13.30
CA LEU A 20 -3.55 -21.18 -13.52
C LEU A 20 -4.65 -21.48 -14.54
N LEU A 21 -5.68 -20.64 -14.64
CA LEU A 21 -6.74 -20.80 -15.65
C LEU A 21 -6.22 -20.59 -17.08
N GLU A 22 -5.42 -19.55 -17.28
CA GLU A 22 -4.74 -19.23 -18.54
C GLU A 22 -3.67 -20.27 -18.87
N ALA A 23 -2.89 -20.70 -17.86
CA ALA A 23 -1.94 -21.80 -18.03
C ALA A 23 -2.66 -23.06 -18.52
N ARG A 24 -3.80 -23.41 -17.93
CA ARG A 24 -4.62 -24.55 -18.36
C ARG A 24 -5.10 -24.43 -19.80
N LYS A 25 -5.40 -23.21 -20.29
CA LYS A 25 -5.74 -22.98 -21.70
C LYS A 25 -4.55 -23.29 -22.61
N ASN A 26 -3.39 -22.69 -22.33
CA ASN A 26 -2.17 -22.88 -23.11
C ASN A 26 -1.71 -24.35 -23.10
N LEU A 27 -1.83 -25.05 -21.97
CA LEU A 27 -1.49 -26.46 -21.91
C LEU A 27 -2.39 -27.35 -22.76
N ARG A 28 -3.68 -27.01 -22.88
CA ARG A 28 -4.59 -27.73 -23.80
C ARG A 28 -4.18 -27.53 -25.26
N GLU A 29 -3.68 -26.35 -25.60
CA GLU A 29 -3.18 -26.05 -26.95
C GLU A 29 -1.93 -26.89 -27.27
N CYS A 30 -0.93 -26.94 -26.38
CA CYS A 30 0.28 -27.75 -26.64
C CYS A 30 0.10 -29.26 -26.42
N ALA A 31 -0.95 -29.69 -25.72
CA ALA A 31 -1.34 -31.10 -25.59
C ALA A 31 -2.12 -31.63 -26.82
N ALA A 32 -2.38 -30.80 -27.83
CA ALA A 32 -3.07 -31.22 -29.04
C ALA A 32 -2.27 -32.29 -29.81
N ALA A 33 -2.99 -33.19 -30.50
CA ALA A 33 -2.39 -34.32 -31.22
C ALA A 33 -1.48 -33.91 -32.40
N GLU A 34 -1.62 -32.68 -32.90
CA GLU A 34 -0.78 -32.08 -33.95
C GLU A 34 0.59 -31.60 -33.46
N CYS A 35 0.78 -31.54 -32.13
CA CYS A 35 2.06 -31.17 -31.53
C CYS A 35 3.01 -32.37 -31.40
N PRO A 36 4.34 -32.14 -31.37
CA PRO A 36 5.32 -33.19 -31.15
C PRO A 36 5.05 -33.99 -29.88
N GLY A 37 5.15 -35.32 -29.96
CA GLY A 37 4.74 -36.23 -28.89
C GLY A 37 5.38 -35.93 -27.52
N GLU A 38 6.65 -35.48 -27.51
CA GLU A 38 7.34 -35.09 -26.28
C GLU A 38 6.68 -33.87 -25.61
N ILE A 39 6.40 -32.81 -26.36
CA ILE A 39 5.73 -31.59 -25.86
C ILE A 39 4.31 -31.93 -25.40
N ALA A 40 3.57 -32.68 -26.23
CA ALA A 40 2.19 -33.04 -25.93
C ALA A 40 2.09 -33.89 -24.64
N SER A 41 3.03 -34.81 -24.43
CA SER A 41 3.12 -35.62 -23.22
C SER A 41 3.36 -34.75 -21.97
N GLN A 42 4.35 -33.87 -22.01
CA GLN A 42 4.65 -32.95 -20.90
C GLN A 42 3.46 -32.03 -20.58
N CYS A 43 2.83 -31.45 -21.61
CA CYS A 43 1.64 -30.61 -21.44
C CYS A 43 0.47 -31.38 -20.80
N THR A 44 0.29 -32.64 -21.17
CA THR A 44 -0.76 -33.51 -20.61
C THR A 44 -0.50 -33.82 -19.13
N GLN A 45 0.76 -34.11 -18.75
CA GLN A 45 1.13 -34.31 -17.36
C GLN A 45 0.86 -33.05 -16.53
N TRP A 46 1.29 -31.89 -17.01
CA TRP A 46 1.09 -30.62 -16.32
C TRP A 46 -0.39 -30.22 -16.19
N LEU A 47 -1.24 -30.59 -17.15
CA LEU A 47 -2.70 -30.39 -17.01
C LEU A 47 -3.29 -31.16 -15.83
N MET A 48 -2.74 -32.34 -15.52
CA MET A 48 -3.22 -33.15 -14.40
C MET A 48 -2.81 -32.56 -13.05
N GLU A 49 -1.57 -32.07 -12.94
CA GLU A 49 -1.08 -31.34 -11.76
C GLU A 49 -1.92 -30.08 -11.50
N LEU A 50 -2.09 -29.25 -12.53
CA LEU A 50 -2.83 -27.98 -12.44
C LEU A 50 -4.26 -28.14 -11.97
N ARG A 51 -4.96 -29.23 -12.36
CA ARG A 51 -6.33 -29.49 -11.89
C ARG A 51 -6.43 -29.62 -10.38
N SER A 52 -5.39 -30.11 -9.73
CA SER A 52 -5.34 -30.25 -8.27
C SER A 52 -4.95 -28.96 -7.55
N GLU A 53 -4.32 -28.03 -8.26
CA GLU A 53 -3.87 -26.74 -7.73
C GLU A 53 -4.90 -25.61 -7.95
N ILE A 54 -5.73 -25.70 -8.99
CA ILE A 54 -6.77 -24.70 -9.29
C ILE A 54 -7.84 -24.72 -8.19
N PRO A 55 -8.01 -23.62 -7.44
CA PRO A 55 -9.08 -23.52 -6.47
C PRO A 55 -10.46 -23.40 -7.13
N SER A 56 -11.49 -23.83 -6.41
CA SER A 56 -12.89 -23.65 -6.84
C SER A 56 -13.75 -23.07 -5.72
N VAL A 57 -14.62 -22.12 -6.08
CA VAL A 57 -15.50 -21.42 -5.14
C VAL A 57 -16.96 -21.59 -5.50
N VAL A 58 -17.80 -21.76 -4.50
CA VAL A 58 -19.27 -21.76 -4.64
C VAL A 58 -19.79 -20.44 -4.11
N ILE A 59 -20.35 -19.62 -5.00
CA ILE A 59 -20.85 -18.30 -4.67
C ILE A 59 -22.30 -18.45 -4.18
N VAL A 60 -22.57 -17.92 -2.98
CA VAL A 60 -23.91 -17.93 -2.40
C VAL A 60 -24.32 -16.50 -2.09
N VAL A 61 -25.38 -16.01 -2.71
CA VAL A 61 -25.91 -14.67 -2.44
C VAL A 61 -27.18 -14.80 -1.61
N ARG A 62 -27.27 -14.05 -0.50
CA ARG A 62 -28.42 -14.08 0.41
C ARG A 62 -29.04 -12.71 0.58
N ASP A 63 -30.37 -12.67 0.68
CA ASP A 63 -31.10 -11.45 1.06
C ASP A 63 -31.01 -11.16 2.58
N GLN A 64 -31.64 -10.07 3.01
CA GLN A 64 -31.69 -9.70 4.44
C GLN A 64 -32.39 -10.74 5.32
N LYS A 65 -33.27 -11.56 4.75
CA LYS A 65 -34.01 -12.62 5.43
C LYS A 65 -33.26 -13.96 5.40
N GLY A 66 -32.04 -13.98 4.84
CA GLY A 66 -31.20 -15.17 4.75
C GLY A 66 -31.57 -16.11 3.60
N ARG A 67 -32.45 -15.71 2.69
CA ARG A 67 -32.86 -16.54 1.55
C ARG A 67 -31.88 -16.39 0.40
N ASP A 68 -31.57 -17.50 -0.25
CA ASP A 68 -30.68 -17.50 -1.40
C ASP A 68 -31.33 -16.76 -2.59
N ARG A 69 -30.52 -15.94 -3.27
CA ARG A 69 -30.92 -15.12 -4.42
C ARG A 69 -30.06 -15.50 -5.62
N SER A 70 -30.69 -15.77 -6.74
CA SER A 70 -30.04 -16.10 -8.02
C SER A 70 -30.31 -15.06 -9.11
N ASP A 71 -31.27 -14.16 -8.88
CA ASP A 71 -31.67 -13.05 -9.74
C ASP A 71 -30.79 -11.81 -9.52
N VAL A 72 -29.47 -12.00 -9.55
CA VAL A 72 -28.49 -10.93 -9.34
C VAL A 72 -27.35 -11.02 -10.34
N ALA A 73 -26.77 -9.87 -10.69
CA ALA A 73 -25.57 -9.82 -11.51
C ALA A 73 -24.35 -10.07 -10.61
N VAL A 74 -23.54 -11.08 -10.97
CA VAL A 74 -22.32 -11.43 -10.24
C VAL A 74 -21.12 -11.23 -11.14
N ARG A 75 -20.13 -10.51 -10.60
CA ARG A 75 -18.84 -10.25 -11.24
C ARG A 75 -17.72 -10.72 -10.33
N LEU A 76 -16.80 -11.49 -10.89
CA LEU A 76 -15.58 -11.93 -10.21
C LEU A 76 -14.39 -11.28 -10.92
N ASP A 77 -13.62 -10.49 -10.18
CA ASP A 77 -12.47 -9.73 -10.69
C ASP A 77 -12.80 -8.83 -11.90
N GLY A 78 -14.04 -8.35 -11.94
CA GLY A 78 -14.55 -7.52 -13.03
C GLY A 78 -15.21 -8.30 -14.16
N ASN A 79 -15.04 -9.62 -14.25
CA ASN A 79 -15.65 -10.47 -15.28
C ASN A 79 -17.06 -10.91 -14.87
N GLU A 80 -18.04 -10.75 -15.77
CA GLU A 80 -19.43 -11.18 -15.53
C GLU A 80 -19.59 -12.69 -15.68
N LEU A 81 -20.15 -13.34 -14.66
CA LEU A 81 -20.33 -14.79 -14.63
C LEU A 81 -21.67 -15.25 -15.24
N GLY A 82 -22.52 -14.34 -15.71
CA GLY A 82 -23.84 -14.66 -16.26
C GLY A 82 -24.69 -15.48 -15.27
N ARG A 83 -25.26 -16.62 -15.72
CA ARG A 83 -26.02 -17.56 -14.88
C ARG A 83 -25.24 -18.79 -14.41
N SER A 84 -24.00 -18.98 -14.87
CA SER A 84 -23.24 -20.22 -14.60
C SER A 84 -22.73 -20.33 -13.17
N TRP A 85 -22.73 -19.23 -12.40
CA TRP A 85 -22.34 -19.23 -10.98
C TRP A 85 -23.41 -19.81 -10.04
N VAL A 86 -24.66 -19.94 -10.50
CA VAL A 86 -25.78 -20.38 -9.64
C VAL A 86 -25.69 -21.89 -9.42
N GLY A 87 -25.34 -22.30 -8.20
CA GLY A 87 -25.30 -23.71 -7.80
C GLY A 87 -24.08 -24.49 -8.31
N ALA A 88 -23.18 -23.87 -9.08
CA ALA A 88 -21.95 -24.49 -9.56
C ALA A 88 -20.71 -23.93 -8.85
N ALA A 89 -19.66 -24.74 -8.82
CA ALA A 89 -18.34 -24.27 -8.42
C ALA A 89 -17.69 -23.54 -9.62
N VAL A 90 -17.14 -22.37 -9.35
CA VAL A 90 -16.41 -21.55 -10.32
C VAL A 90 -14.92 -21.74 -10.03
N ASP A 91 -14.18 -22.18 -11.03
CA ASP A 91 -12.71 -22.24 -10.96
C ASP A 91 -12.16 -20.81 -10.93
N VAL A 92 -11.18 -20.57 -10.05
CA VAL A 92 -10.51 -19.28 -9.89
C VAL A 92 -9.02 -19.50 -9.86
N ASP A 93 -8.23 -18.44 -10.05
CA ASP A 93 -6.80 -18.52 -9.80
C ASP A 93 -6.52 -18.56 -8.29
N PRO A 94 -5.34 -19.01 -7.84
CA PRO A 94 -4.91 -18.83 -6.47
C PRO A 94 -4.61 -17.35 -6.18
N GLY A 95 -4.92 -16.90 -4.96
CA GLY A 95 -4.62 -15.56 -4.51
C GLY A 95 -5.86 -14.73 -4.18
N LYS A 96 -5.72 -13.40 -4.26
CA LYS A 96 -6.75 -12.44 -3.84
C LYS A 96 -7.76 -12.22 -4.98
N HIS A 97 -9.04 -12.34 -4.67
CA HIS A 97 -10.14 -12.11 -5.59
C HIS A 97 -11.15 -11.12 -5.02
N ARG A 98 -11.81 -10.40 -5.93
CA ARG A 98 -12.92 -9.49 -5.62
C ARG A 98 -14.20 -10.01 -6.25
N LEU A 99 -15.12 -10.43 -5.40
CA LEU A 99 -16.50 -10.70 -5.78
C LEU A 99 -17.31 -9.41 -5.69
N SER A 100 -18.12 -9.12 -6.69
CA SER A 100 -19.07 -8.02 -6.67
C SER A 100 -20.42 -8.49 -7.16
N VAL A 101 -21.47 -8.10 -6.43
CA VAL A 101 -22.84 -8.50 -6.66
C VAL A 101 -23.67 -7.25 -6.78
N THR A 102 -24.48 -7.18 -7.84
CA THR A 102 -25.43 -6.11 -8.09
C THR A 102 -26.83 -6.71 -8.16
N ALA A 103 -27.67 -6.32 -7.20
CA ALA A 103 -29.07 -6.70 -7.18
C ALA A 103 -29.91 -5.84 -8.12
N THR A 104 -31.09 -6.34 -8.48
CA THR A 104 -32.05 -5.68 -9.37
C THR A 104 -32.59 -4.35 -8.83
N ASP A 105 -32.55 -4.17 -7.52
CA ASP A 105 -32.90 -2.92 -6.81
C ASP A 105 -31.75 -1.90 -6.79
N GLY A 106 -30.63 -2.18 -7.44
CA GLY A 106 -29.46 -1.32 -7.52
C GLY A 106 -28.48 -1.47 -6.35
N ILE A 107 -28.74 -2.33 -5.37
CA ILE A 107 -27.80 -2.59 -4.27
C ILE A 107 -26.55 -3.27 -4.82
N LYS A 108 -25.39 -2.64 -4.61
CA LYS A 108 -24.08 -3.19 -4.96
C LYS A 108 -23.27 -3.53 -3.72
N VAL A 109 -22.84 -4.78 -3.61
CA VAL A 109 -21.98 -5.29 -2.53
C VAL A 109 -20.71 -5.87 -3.14
N SER A 110 -19.56 -5.57 -2.57
CA SER A 110 -18.29 -6.21 -2.94
C SER A 110 -17.69 -6.90 -1.72
N ARG A 111 -17.08 -8.06 -1.95
CA ARG A 111 -16.39 -8.85 -0.93
C ARG A 111 -15.06 -9.33 -1.50
N GLU A 112 -14.00 -9.15 -0.74
CA GLU A 112 -12.71 -9.74 -1.04
C GLU A 112 -12.58 -11.10 -0.36
N PHE A 113 -11.90 -12.03 -1.02
CA PHE A 113 -11.50 -13.30 -0.44
C PHE A 113 -10.16 -13.75 -1.03
N VAL A 114 -9.50 -14.68 -0.34
CA VAL A 114 -8.26 -15.30 -0.81
C VAL A 114 -8.56 -16.75 -1.11
N ALA A 115 -8.33 -17.19 -2.34
CA ALA A 115 -8.41 -18.60 -2.75
C ALA A 115 -7.05 -19.26 -2.50
N ALA A 116 -7.01 -20.28 -1.65
CA ALA A 116 -5.79 -21.05 -1.41
C ALA A 116 -5.61 -22.10 -2.51
N PRO A 117 -4.37 -22.40 -2.97
CA PRO A 117 -4.12 -23.46 -3.94
C PRO A 117 -4.76 -24.80 -3.54
N GLY A 118 -5.43 -25.45 -4.49
CA GLY A 118 -6.14 -26.73 -4.31
C GLY A 118 -7.40 -26.67 -3.44
N GLU A 119 -7.80 -25.48 -2.96
CA GLU A 119 -9.01 -25.32 -2.17
C GLU A 119 -10.25 -25.63 -3.02
N SER A 120 -10.96 -26.69 -2.67
CA SER A 120 -12.09 -27.18 -3.46
C SER A 120 -13.44 -26.77 -2.86
N ARG A 121 -14.32 -26.23 -3.70
CA ARG A 121 -15.73 -25.86 -3.38
C ARG A 121 -15.87 -24.97 -2.15
N ARG A 122 -14.94 -24.04 -1.94
CA ARG A 122 -15.04 -23.07 -0.85
C ARG A 122 -16.31 -22.24 -0.99
N ARG A 123 -17.14 -22.18 0.05
CA ARG A 123 -18.33 -21.34 0.04
C ARG A 123 -17.99 -19.87 0.31
N VAL A 124 -18.34 -18.99 -0.62
CA VAL A 124 -18.21 -17.53 -0.48
C VAL A 124 -19.61 -16.93 -0.43
N SER A 125 -20.06 -16.56 0.77
CA SER A 125 -21.41 -16.03 0.98
C SER A 125 -21.44 -14.49 0.95
N VAL A 126 -22.29 -13.88 0.14
CA VAL A 126 -22.50 -12.42 0.12
C VAL A 126 -23.91 -12.11 0.60
N ALA A 127 -24.03 -11.24 1.60
CA ALA A 127 -25.32 -10.78 2.07
C ALA A 127 -25.67 -9.44 1.40
N LEU A 128 -26.80 -9.39 0.71
CA LEU A 128 -27.41 -8.18 0.17
C LEU A 128 -28.11 -7.44 1.31
N ARG A 129 -27.31 -6.75 2.11
CA ARG A 129 -27.81 -5.77 3.06
C ARG A 129 -27.62 -4.40 2.44
N PRO A 130 -28.62 -3.51 2.48
CA PRO A 130 -28.41 -2.10 2.22
C PRO A 130 -27.22 -1.69 3.06
N ARG A 131 -26.16 -1.24 2.40
CA ARG A 131 -25.03 -0.63 3.10
C ARG A 131 -25.65 0.56 3.82
N ALA A 132 -25.91 0.42 5.13
CA ALA A 132 -26.04 1.57 6.00
C ALA A 132 -24.88 2.47 5.58
N PRO A 133 -25.13 3.74 5.19
CA PRO A 133 -24.10 4.59 4.63
C PRO A 133 -22.92 4.40 5.56
N ALA A 134 -21.83 3.84 5.01
CA ALA A 134 -20.62 3.74 5.79
C ALA A 134 -20.43 5.19 6.20
N ARG A 135 -20.64 5.50 7.48
CA ARG A 135 -20.02 6.67 8.07
C ARG A 135 -18.63 6.54 7.53
N ALA A 136 -18.26 7.45 6.64
CA ALA A 136 -16.87 7.61 6.29
C ALA A 136 -16.21 7.51 7.65
N SER A 137 -15.36 6.51 7.85
CA SER A 137 -14.35 6.64 8.86
C SER A 137 -13.57 7.85 8.36
N SER A 138 -14.09 9.03 8.69
CA SER A 138 -13.28 10.20 8.88
C SER A 138 -12.28 9.66 9.86
N THR A 139 -11.11 9.32 9.35
CA THR A 139 -9.88 9.58 10.05
C THR A 139 -10.02 11.04 10.43
N SER A 140 -10.68 11.31 11.57
CA SER A 140 -10.55 12.58 12.24
C SER A 140 -9.03 12.76 12.30
N PRO A 141 -8.49 13.85 11.73
CA PRO A 141 -7.07 14.12 11.89
C PRO A 141 -6.77 13.93 13.37
N THR A 142 -5.96 12.93 13.70
CA THR A 142 -5.46 12.79 15.07
C THR A 142 -4.70 14.07 15.31
N GLU A 143 -5.35 15.02 15.99
CA GLU A 143 -4.77 16.30 16.32
C GLU A 143 -3.48 15.98 17.09
N PRO A 144 -2.29 16.26 16.50
CA PRO A 144 -1.06 15.90 17.15
C PRO A 144 -1.02 16.68 18.47
N PRO A 145 -0.70 16.02 19.58
CA PRO A 145 -0.75 16.67 20.88
C PRO A 145 0.21 17.87 20.91
N PRO A 146 -0.17 18.98 21.56
CA PRO A 146 0.47 20.30 21.41
C PRO A 146 1.96 20.32 21.78
N TYR A 147 2.45 19.33 22.54
CA TYR A 147 3.87 19.20 22.87
C TYR A 147 4.75 18.89 21.66
N LEU A 148 4.20 18.30 20.58
CA LEU A 148 4.97 17.93 19.39
C LEU A 148 5.43 19.17 18.61
N GLY A 149 4.62 20.24 18.59
CA GLY A 149 5.00 21.53 18.00
C GLY A 149 6.16 22.20 18.75
N TYR A 150 6.10 22.22 20.08
CA TYR A 150 7.18 22.78 20.91
C TYR A 150 8.48 21.96 20.82
N ALA A 151 8.39 20.63 20.72
CA ALA A 151 9.57 19.77 20.57
C ALA A 151 10.33 20.06 19.25
N LEU A 152 9.60 20.22 18.15
CA LEU A 152 10.20 20.53 16.84
C LEU A 152 10.82 21.93 16.80
N VAL A 153 10.18 22.93 17.41
CA VAL A 153 10.74 24.29 17.55
C VAL A 153 11.99 24.29 18.43
N GLY A 154 11.97 23.56 19.55
CA GLY A 154 13.11 23.44 20.46
C GLY A 154 14.33 22.82 19.80
N ILE A 155 14.15 21.72 19.05
CA ILE A 155 15.23 21.07 18.30
C ILE A 155 15.78 22.01 17.21
N GLY A 156 14.91 22.75 16.52
CA GLY A 156 15.32 23.72 15.50
C GLY A 156 16.17 24.87 16.05
N ALA A 157 15.83 25.40 17.23
CA ALA A 157 16.58 26.49 17.85
C ALA A 157 18.00 26.06 18.27
N VAL A 158 18.16 24.83 18.79
CA VAL A 158 19.48 24.28 19.16
C VAL A 158 20.37 24.09 17.93
N ALA A 159 19.81 23.58 16.83
CA ALA A 159 20.54 23.39 15.58
C ALA A 159 21.03 24.74 15.00
N LEU A 160 20.17 25.77 14.99
CA LEU A 160 20.54 27.10 14.51
C LEU A 160 21.63 27.76 15.38
N GLY A 161 21.58 27.57 16.70
CA GLY A 161 22.62 28.03 17.62
C GLY A 161 23.98 27.38 17.36
N ALA A 162 24.00 26.06 17.14
CA ALA A 162 25.23 25.33 16.81
C ALA A 162 25.83 25.76 15.45
N SER A 163 24.99 26.02 14.45
CA SER A 163 25.43 26.52 13.13
C SER A 163 26.03 27.92 13.21
N ALA A 164 25.47 28.83 14.02
CA ALA A 164 26.03 30.17 14.20
C ALA A 164 27.43 30.12 14.85
N ALA A 165 27.64 29.25 15.84
CA ALA A 165 28.94 29.06 16.47
C ALA A 165 29.98 28.50 15.47
N LEU A 166 29.61 27.48 14.70
CA LEU A 166 30.49 26.89 13.67
C LEU A 166 30.83 27.89 12.56
N TRP A 167 29.89 28.75 12.17
CA TRP A 167 30.12 29.79 11.16
C TRP A 167 31.12 30.85 11.64
N LEU A 168 31.00 31.28 12.90
CA LEU A 168 31.93 32.22 13.52
C LEU A 168 33.36 31.63 13.60
N SER A 169 33.49 30.35 13.96
CA SER A 169 34.79 29.67 13.98
C SER A 169 35.38 29.48 12.57
N ALA A 170 34.55 29.17 11.57
CA ALA A 170 35.00 29.04 10.19
C ALA A 170 35.53 30.38 9.62
N LYS A 171 34.94 31.51 10.03
CA LYS A 171 35.40 32.84 9.63
C LYS A 171 36.78 33.18 10.21
N SER A 172 37.06 32.83 11.47
CA SER A 172 38.38 33.08 12.06
C SER A 172 39.47 32.22 11.43
N ASP A 173 39.16 30.95 11.14
CA ASP A 173 40.07 30.05 10.42
C ASP A 173 40.41 30.62 9.04
N LEU A 174 39.41 31.17 8.33
CA LEU A 174 39.58 31.72 6.98
C LEU A 174 40.47 32.98 6.94
N ASP A 175 40.38 33.84 7.97
CA ASP A 175 41.25 35.02 8.07
C ASP A 175 42.68 34.64 8.45
N GLY A 176 42.89 33.55 9.21
CA GLY A 176 44.23 32.96 9.44
C GLY A 176 44.85 32.34 8.18
N PHE A 177 44.06 31.75 7.30
CA PHE A 177 44.56 31.16 6.05
C PHE A 177 44.98 32.19 4.98
N LYS A 178 44.55 33.45 5.09
CA LYS A 178 44.95 34.50 4.15
C LYS A 178 46.41 34.94 4.30
N GLU A 179 47.01 34.76 5.48
CA GLU A 179 48.40 35.18 5.70
C GLU A 179 49.42 34.10 5.28
N ASP A 180 49.02 32.82 5.24
CA ASP A 180 49.92 31.68 4.96
C ASP A 180 49.81 31.09 3.54
N CYS A 181 48.87 31.55 2.71
CA CYS A 181 48.53 30.88 1.45
C CYS A 181 48.90 31.70 0.20
N ALA A 182 50.21 31.93 0.01
CA ALA A 182 50.80 32.24 -1.30
C ALA A 182 52.29 31.81 -1.31
N PRO A 183 52.83 31.20 -2.39
CA PRO A 183 52.24 30.99 -3.71
C PRO A 183 51.85 29.53 -4.03
N THR A 184 51.98 28.57 -3.09
CA THR A 184 51.57 27.17 -3.31
C THR A 184 50.94 26.61 -2.04
N CYS A 185 49.66 26.23 -2.12
CA CYS A 185 48.89 25.77 -0.98
C CYS A 185 48.73 24.24 -0.99
N ASP A 186 48.94 23.62 0.17
CA ASP A 186 48.91 22.16 0.35
C ASP A 186 47.48 21.60 0.18
N GLN A 187 47.32 20.62 -0.72
CA GLN A 187 46.04 20.01 -1.09
C GLN A 187 45.26 19.43 0.11
N SER A 188 45.96 18.98 1.16
CA SER A 188 45.31 18.37 2.34
C SER A 188 44.47 19.38 3.14
N LYS A 189 44.83 20.67 3.11
CA LYS A 189 44.07 21.75 3.76
C LYS A 189 42.87 22.20 2.93
N VAL A 190 42.97 22.12 1.60
CA VAL A 190 41.85 22.38 0.67
C VAL A 190 40.78 21.29 0.78
N ASP A 191 41.18 20.03 0.90
CA ASP A 191 40.23 18.91 1.03
C ASP A 191 39.52 18.88 2.39
N SER A 192 40.19 19.30 3.46
CA SER A 192 39.54 19.43 4.77
C SER A 192 38.57 20.61 4.83
N ALA A 193 38.84 21.70 4.10
CA ALA A 193 37.88 22.81 3.93
C ALA A 193 36.68 22.39 3.08
N LYS A 194 36.89 21.67 1.98
CA LYS A 194 35.81 21.14 1.13
C LYS A 194 34.91 20.17 1.89
N ARG A 195 35.47 19.21 2.65
CA ARG A 195 34.66 18.28 3.46
C ARG A 195 33.82 18.99 4.53
N LYS A 196 34.38 20.01 5.19
CA LYS A 196 33.64 20.80 6.19
C LYS A 196 32.53 21.64 5.55
N ALA A 197 32.77 22.20 4.36
CA ALA A 197 31.75 22.95 3.62
C ALA A 197 30.56 22.07 3.21
N THR A 198 30.81 20.86 2.70
CA THR A 198 29.72 19.93 2.30
C THR A 198 28.86 19.50 3.50
N TYR A 199 29.49 19.27 4.66
CA TYR A 199 28.75 18.92 5.88
C TYR A 199 27.92 20.11 6.41
N SER A 200 28.43 21.33 6.25
CA SER A 200 27.73 22.56 6.62
C SER A 200 26.52 22.84 5.73
N ASP A 201 26.61 22.60 4.42
CA ASP A 201 25.50 22.84 3.48
C ASP A 201 24.31 21.91 3.74
N ILE A 202 24.56 20.63 4.04
CA ILE A 202 23.52 19.66 4.38
C ILE A 202 22.85 20.03 5.70
N ALA A 203 23.63 20.40 6.71
CA ALA A 203 23.11 20.82 8.01
C ALA A 203 22.25 22.10 7.89
N LEU A 204 22.64 23.05 7.02
CA LEU A 204 21.91 24.29 6.79
C LEU A 204 20.60 24.03 6.03
N ALA A 205 20.61 23.15 5.03
CA ALA A 205 19.40 22.76 4.30
C ALA A 205 18.36 22.08 5.23
N VAL A 206 18.80 21.15 6.08
CA VAL A 206 17.92 20.48 7.05
C VAL A 206 17.39 21.48 8.08
N GLY A 207 18.23 22.40 8.55
CA GLY A 207 17.84 23.45 9.49
C GLY A 207 16.78 24.39 8.94
N VAL A 208 16.94 24.88 7.70
CA VAL A 208 15.98 25.79 7.06
C VAL A 208 14.64 25.11 6.79
N VAL A 209 14.65 23.89 6.27
CA VAL A 209 13.40 23.14 6.00
C VAL A 209 12.66 22.81 7.30
N GLY A 210 13.38 22.40 8.34
CA GLY A 210 12.81 22.13 9.66
C GLY A 210 12.20 23.39 10.31
N ALA A 211 12.91 24.52 10.26
CA ALA A 211 12.43 25.78 10.83
C ALA A 211 11.22 26.34 10.08
N ALA A 212 11.21 26.27 8.74
CA ALA A 212 10.10 26.75 7.92
C ALA A 212 8.83 25.92 8.13
N SER A 213 8.95 24.58 8.14
CA SER A 213 7.81 23.68 8.36
C SER A 213 7.25 23.76 9.79
N GLY A 214 8.13 23.83 10.81
CA GLY A 214 7.72 24.03 12.20
C GLY A 214 7.02 25.37 12.44
N SER A 215 7.57 26.46 11.89
CA SER A 215 6.96 27.80 12.00
C SER A 215 5.59 27.86 11.32
N TYR A 216 5.44 27.22 10.16
CA TYR A 216 4.16 27.13 9.45
C TYR A 216 3.10 26.38 10.28
N LEU A 217 3.48 25.28 10.93
CA LEU A 217 2.57 24.52 11.79
C LEU A 217 2.12 25.34 13.02
N VAL A 218 3.01 26.10 13.64
CA VAL A 218 2.66 26.96 14.78
C VAL A 218 1.76 28.12 14.36
N LEU A 219 2.02 28.75 13.20
CA LEU A 219 1.25 29.89 12.71
C LEU A 219 -0.12 29.51 12.12
N SER A 220 -0.26 28.27 11.62
CA SER A 220 -1.52 27.76 11.08
C SER A 220 -2.49 27.29 12.17
N HIS A 221 -2.02 27.02 13.40
CA HIS A 221 -2.89 26.89 14.56
C HIS A 221 -3.24 28.29 15.07
N GLY A 222 -4.37 28.83 14.63
CA GLY A 222 -4.92 30.08 15.16
C GLY A 222 -5.07 30.00 16.69
N PRO A 223 -4.99 31.14 17.42
CA PRO A 223 -5.02 31.15 18.87
C PRO A 223 -6.33 30.54 19.35
N THR A 224 -6.26 29.32 19.89
CA THR A 224 -7.37 28.74 20.65
C THR A 224 -7.60 29.67 21.82
N THR A 225 -8.68 30.44 21.76
CA THR A 225 -9.18 31.20 22.89
C THR A 225 -9.35 30.20 24.02
N THR A 226 -8.48 30.28 25.02
CA THR A 226 -8.56 29.52 26.27
C THR A 226 -9.93 29.80 26.89
N SER A 227 -10.90 28.94 26.57
CA SER A 227 -12.20 28.97 27.21
C SER A 227 -11.99 28.41 28.61
N GLY A 228 -11.92 29.32 29.58
CA GLY A 228 -11.80 28.99 30.99
C GLY A 228 -12.98 28.13 31.43
N HIS A 229 -12.73 26.84 31.65
CA HIS A 229 -13.61 26.05 32.49
C HIS A 229 -13.39 26.49 33.95
N GLY A 230 -14.23 27.41 34.39
CA GLY A 230 -14.43 27.75 35.79
C GLY A 230 -14.79 26.49 36.58
N PHE A 231 -13.84 26.05 37.40
CA PHE A 231 -14.05 25.00 38.38
C PHE A 231 -14.79 25.61 39.58
N LEU A 232 -16.13 25.56 39.57
CA LEU A 232 -16.95 25.83 40.75
C LEU A 232 -16.88 24.62 41.69
N VAL A 233 -15.96 24.68 42.66
CA VAL A 233 -15.99 23.79 43.84
C VAL A 233 -17.10 24.28 44.76
N SER A 234 -18.18 23.49 44.80
CA SER A 234 -19.23 23.60 45.80
C SER A 234 -18.67 23.24 47.17
N ALA A 235 -18.62 24.22 48.06
CA ALA A 235 -18.39 24.01 49.49
C ALA A 235 -19.63 23.34 50.11
N SER A 236 -19.50 22.09 50.56
CA SER A 236 -20.44 21.48 51.48
C SER A 236 -19.80 21.41 52.86
N GLY A 237 -20.33 22.24 53.77
CA GLY A 237 -19.97 22.25 55.18
C GLY A 237 -20.81 21.24 55.98
N ARG A 238 -20.11 20.58 56.91
CA ARG A 238 -20.50 20.12 58.27
C ARG A 238 -21.89 19.50 58.50
N PHE A 239 -21.88 18.28 59.05
CA PHE A 239 -22.37 18.01 60.41
C PHE A 239 -21.38 17.10 61.12
#